data_AF-A0A7V3MLM2-F1
#
_entry.id   AF-A0A7V3MLM2-F1
#
_cell.length_a   1.000
_cell.length_b   1.000
_cell.length_c   1.000
_cell.angle_alpha   90.00
_cell.angle_beta   90.00
_cell.angle_gamma   90.00
#
_symmetry.space_group_name_H-M   'P 1'
#
loop_
_entity.id
_entity.type
_entity.pdbx_description
1 polymer ?
#
loop_
_entity_poly.entity_id
_entity_poly.type
_entity_poly.pdbx_seq_one_letter_code
_entity_poly.pdbx_strand_id
1 'polypeptide(L)'
;MGISFKGFGVGILASIAVCLIVAYAEQVVQYIQIGFLQLPPVVVGLFCFIILVTAWTRRTKSRFGLNPQELLTVYCMMLFASMISSRGLLEKILPLLVTLPYFANESNGWAKLYFPHVKKWMVPWDPTQPNPDPHLVAKRFFEGLRNGESIPWQQWIGPLMWWGLLALLIFGAFLCLASILRRQWVDNEKLSFPLAQLPLEMVGGERGAGFWRNPLTWIGFAIPAIVFTVNGLHGWYPSMPSFNLAIWITPYLVNPPWNCIGFLVMYVSFAAIGFFFLLPTDIIFSLWFFHLFAILQTVIANSYGMEMIGMPLYAPKIFVGYQEIGAYFVLCGYLLYVSWPHIRRVLRATFHMEKLDDSNELLPYRVAVVGLYLCVMGATMWFAAAGMNPWFALFELFVYIFIIALIMARSTAEGGLLMTETTFRGVDVYRMFAPTHTLGPANMTVLGFMDAAWFRDLRGLVLTGFL
;
A
#
# COMPACT_ATOMS: atom_id res chain seq x y z
N MET A 1 -12.22 26.17 -9.21
CA MET A 1 -12.77 24.82 -9.43
C MET A 1 -13.70 24.50 -8.28
N GLY A 2 -15.01 24.43 -8.51
CA GLY A 2 -15.97 24.12 -7.44
C GLY A 2 -16.36 22.64 -7.49
N ILE A 3 -16.04 21.89 -6.43
CA ILE A 3 -16.53 20.52 -6.26
C ILE A 3 -18.06 20.60 -6.14
N SER A 4 -18.77 19.93 -7.05
CA SER A 4 -20.23 19.85 -6.95
C SER A 4 -20.63 19.01 -5.74
N PHE A 5 -21.52 19.55 -4.91
CA PHE A 5 -22.04 18.88 -3.70
C PHE A 5 -22.62 17.49 -4.00
N LYS A 6 -23.21 17.31 -5.20
CA LYS A 6 -23.74 16.03 -5.67
C LYS A 6 -22.64 14.98 -5.86
N GLY A 7 -21.55 15.35 -6.55
CA GLY A 7 -20.40 14.46 -6.76
C GLY A 7 -19.76 14.06 -5.43
N PHE A 8 -19.60 15.02 -4.51
CA PHE A 8 -19.07 14.75 -3.18
C PHE A 8 -19.96 13.81 -2.35
N GLY A 9 -21.29 14.02 -2.36
CA GLY A 9 -22.24 13.15 -1.66
C GLY A 9 -22.23 11.71 -2.18
N VAL A 10 -22.22 11.52 -3.51
CA VAL A 10 -22.07 10.18 -4.11
C VAL A 10 -20.71 9.58 -3.75
N GLY A 11 -19.65 10.40 -3.74
CA GLY A 11 -18.32 9.99 -3.34
C GLY A 11 -18.28 9.43 -1.91
N ILE A 12 -18.91 10.10 -0.94
CA ILE A 12 -18.99 9.62 0.45
C ILE A 12 -19.66 8.24 0.51
N LEU A 13 -20.83 8.09 -0.13
CA LEU A 13 -21.56 6.83 -0.12
C LEU A 13 -20.75 5.71 -0.78
N ALA A 14 -20.08 6.02 -1.89
CA ALA A 14 -19.24 5.07 -2.61
C ALA A 14 -18.00 4.68 -1.79
N SER A 15 -17.34 5.62 -1.11
CA SER A 15 -16.23 5.35 -0.19
C SER A 15 -16.65 4.48 0.99
N ILE A 16 -17.83 4.72 1.58
CA ILE A 16 -18.38 3.85 2.64
C ILE A 16 -18.60 2.44 2.10
N ALA A 17 -19.21 2.31 0.92
CA ALA A 17 -19.43 1.02 0.27
C ALA A 17 -18.10 0.29 0.00
N VAL A 18 -17.08 0.99 -0.52
CA VAL A 18 -15.73 0.45 -0.72
C VAL A 18 -15.16 -0.09 0.58
N CYS A 19 -15.16 0.70 1.66
CA CYS A 19 -14.61 0.27 2.95
C CYS A 19 -15.34 -0.98 3.49
N LEU A 20 -16.67 -1.03 3.38
CA LEU A 20 -17.46 -2.18 3.85
C LEU A 20 -17.20 -3.44 3.00
N ILE A 21 -17.18 -3.29 1.68
CA ILE A 21 -16.94 -4.40 0.75
C ILE A 21 -15.52 -4.96 0.94
N VAL A 22 -14.52 -4.10 1.02
CA VAL A 22 -13.12 -4.48 1.28
C VAL A 22 -12.99 -5.18 2.63
N ALA A 23 -13.50 -4.57 3.71
CA ALA A 23 -13.41 -5.16 5.04
C ALA A 23 -14.09 -6.54 5.09
N TYR A 24 -15.26 -6.69 4.49
CA TYR A 24 -15.96 -7.98 4.44
C TYR A 24 -15.21 -9.02 3.61
N ALA A 25 -14.77 -8.66 2.40
CA ALA A 25 -14.06 -9.58 1.50
C ALA A 25 -12.73 -10.07 2.10
N GLU A 26 -11.96 -9.16 2.70
CA GLU A 26 -10.60 -9.45 3.14
C GLU A 26 -10.55 -10.00 4.58
N GLN A 27 -11.38 -9.50 5.49
CA GLN A 27 -11.34 -9.92 6.90
C GLN A 27 -12.29 -11.08 7.20
N VAL A 28 -13.45 -11.14 6.54
CA VAL A 28 -14.49 -12.14 6.84
C VAL A 28 -14.44 -13.30 5.85
N VAL A 29 -14.47 -13.02 4.55
CA VAL A 29 -14.47 -14.07 3.52
C VAL A 29 -13.08 -14.66 3.32
N GLN A 30 -12.01 -13.87 3.50
CA GLN A 30 -10.58 -14.24 3.41
C GLN A 30 -10.12 -14.86 2.08
N TYR A 31 -11.02 -15.03 1.11
CA TYR A 31 -10.74 -15.71 -0.16
C TYR A 31 -10.35 -14.73 -1.28
N ILE A 32 -10.72 -13.45 -1.16
CA ILE A 32 -10.53 -12.46 -2.21
C ILE A 32 -9.92 -11.18 -1.62
N GLN A 33 -8.77 -10.79 -2.16
CA GLN A 33 -8.15 -9.49 -1.89
C GLN A 33 -8.54 -8.54 -3.02
N ILE A 34 -9.33 -7.51 -2.70
CA ILE A 34 -9.95 -6.62 -3.71
C ILE A 34 -9.57 -5.16 -3.52
N GLY A 35 -8.96 -4.82 -2.39
CA GLY A 35 -8.45 -3.48 -2.09
C GLY A 35 -6.92 -3.36 -2.17
N PHE A 36 -6.21 -4.46 -2.42
CA PHE A 36 -4.76 -4.56 -2.20
C PHE A 36 -3.86 -3.98 -3.30
N LEU A 37 -4.40 -3.46 -4.41
CA LEU A 37 -3.62 -2.95 -5.55
C LEU A 37 -3.69 -1.42 -5.64
N GLN A 38 -2.69 -0.79 -6.26
CA GLN A 38 -2.66 0.64 -6.59
C GLN A 38 -3.82 1.06 -7.52
N LEU A 39 -4.36 0.12 -8.30
CA LEU A 39 -5.64 0.24 -8.98
C LEU A 39 -6.59 -0.85 -8.42
N PRO A 40 -7.31 -0.58 -7.32
CA PRO A 40 -8.07 -1.60 -6.62
C PRO A 40 -9.23 -2.15 -7.49
N PRO A 41 -9.35 -3.48 -7.67
CA PRO A 41 -10.45 -4.08 -8.42
C PRO A 41 -11.84 -3.66 -7.94
N VAL A 42 -12.03 -3.49 -6.62
CA VAL A 42 -13.29 -3.00 -6.04
C VAL A 42 -13.66 -1.61 -6.56
N VAL A 43 -12.67 -0.72 -6.69
CA VAL A 43 -12.87 0.65 -7.19
C VAL A 43 -13.23 0.61 -8.67
N VAL A 44 -12.53 -0.18 -9.48
CA VAL A 44 -12.83 -0.34 -10.91
C VAL A 44 -14.25 -0.87 -11.11
N GLY A 45 -14.63 -1.94 -10.39
CA GLY A 45 -15.97 -2.54 -10.49
C GLY A 45 -17.10 -1.60 -10.09
N LEU A 46 -16.97 -0.94 -8.93
CA LEU A 46 -17.96 0.05 -8.47
C LEU A 46 -18.00 1.27 -9.39
N PHE A 47 -16.87 1.71 -9.92
CA PHE A 47 -16.81 2.82 -10.84
C PHE A 47 -17.50 2.53 -12.17
N CYS A 48 -17.28 1.34 -12.74
CA CYS A 48 -18.05 0.84 -13.89
C CYS A 48 -19.56 0.91 -13.61
N PHE A 49 -20.00 0.43 -12.45
CA PHE A 49 -21.41 0.47 -12.05
C PHE A 49 -21.96 1.91 -11.96
N ILE A 50 -21.23 2.82 -11.33
CA ILE A 50 -21.61 4.24 -11.21
C ILE A 50 -21.72 4.90 -12.59
N ILE A 51 -20.83 4.57 -13.53
CA ILE A 51 -20.91 5.06 -14.91
C ILE A 51 -22.15 4.53 -15.62
N LEU A 52 -22.47 3.24 -15.47
CA LEU A 52 -23.67 2.65 -16.07
C LEU A 52 -24.96 3.29 -15.52
N VAL A 53 -25.03 3.49 -14.20
CA VAL A 53 -26.15 4.20 -13.55
C VAL A 53 -26.23 5.64 -14.03
N THR A 54 -25.09 6.32 -14.18
CA THR A 54 -25.02 7.69 -14.72
C THR A 54 -25.49 7.76 -16.18
N ALA A 55 -25.11 6.79 -17.01
CA ALA A 55 -25.55 6.71 -18.40
C ALA A 55 -27.07 6.46 -18.49
N TRP A 56 -27.60 5.59 -17.63
CA TRP A 56 -29.03 5.30 -17.56
C TRP A 56 -29.85 6.51 -17.08
N THR A 57 -29.41 7.19 -16.01
CA THR A 57 -30.08 8.40 -15.50
C THR A 57 -30.07 9.56 -16.49
N ARG A 58 -29.01 9.71 -17.29
CA ARG A 58 -28.96 10.68 -18.39
C ARG A 58 -29.98 10.36 -19.49
N ARG A 59 -30.19 9.08 -19.83
CA ARG A 59 -31.22 8.66 -20.80
C ARG A 59 -32.63 9.00 -20.33
N THR A 60 -32.89 8.91 -19.02
CA THR A 60 -34.20 9.25 -18.42
C THR A 60 -34.37 10.75 -18.15
N LYS A 61 -33.45 11.60 -18.64
CA LYS A 61 -33.41 13.07 -18.40
C LYS A 61 -33.44 13.45 -16.91
N SER A 62 -32.97 12.55 -16.05
CA SER A 62 -32.92 12.77 -14.61
C SER A 62 -31.82 13.77 -14.24
N ARG A 63 -32.10 14.63 -13.25
CA ARG A 63 -31.13 15.60 -12.70
C ARG A 63 -29.98 14.94 -11.91
N PHE A 64 -30.07 13.63 -11.66
CA PHE A 64 -29.07 12.87 -10.89
C PHE A 64 -27.86 12.39 -11.71
N GLY A 65 -27.85 12.56 -13.04
CA GLY A 65 -26.70 12.18 -13.86
C GLY A 65 -25.43 12.96 -13.46
N LEU A 66 -24.33 12.26 -13.20
CA LEU A 66 -23.04 12.86 -12.84
C LEU A 66 -22.30 13.41 -14.07
N ASN A 67 -21.60 14.52 -13.93
CA ASN A 67 -20.70 15.09 -14.93
C ASN A 67 -19.30 14.44 -14.88
N PRO A 68 -18.47 14.57 -15.92
CA PRO A 68 -17.12 13.98 -15.94
C PRO A 68 -16.26 14.36 -14.74
N GLN A 69 -16.28 15.63 -14.33
CA GLN A 69 -15.55 16.11 -13.14
C GLN A 69 -16.08 15.49 -11.84
N GLU A 70 -17.40 15.29 -11.73
CA GLU A 70 -18.02 14.64 -10.57
C GLU A 70 -17.63 13.16 -10.52
N LEU A 71 -17.59 12.47 -11.66
CA LEU A 71 -17.14 11.08 -11.75
C LEU A 71 -15.67 10.93 -11.34
N LEU A 72 -14.79 11.81 -11.80
CA LEU A 72 -13.38 11.79 -11.38
C LEU A 72 -13.22 12.07 -9.88
N THR A 73 -14.02 12.99 -9.33
CA THR A 73 -14.03 13.24 -7.87
C THR A 73 -14.43 11.98 -7.10
N VAL A 74 -15.53 11.32 -7.52
CA VAL A 74 -16.01 10.07 -6.91
C VAL A 74 -14.94 8.96 -7.03
N TYR A 75 -14.29 8.83 -8.18
CA TYR A 75 -13.21 7.88 -8.39
C TYR A 75 -12.03 8.11 -7.44
N CYS A 76 -11.53 9.35 -7.31
CA CYS A 76 -10.46 9.67 -6.38
C CYS A 76 -10.87 9.35 -4.94
N MET A 77 -12.08 9.72 -4.51
CA MET A 77 -12.56 9.40 -3.15
C MET A 77 -12.64 7.90 -2.88
N MET A 78 -13.08 7.10 -3.85
CA MET A 78 -13.07 5.63 -3.74
C MET A 78 -11.66 5.06 -3.72
N LEU A 79 -10.74 5.60 -4.52
CA LEU A 79 -9.35 5.17 -4.59
C LEU A 79 -8.67 5.31 -3.22
N PHE A 80 -8.71 6.51 -2.62
CA PHE A 80 -8.16 6.74 -1.27
C PHE A 80 -8.84 5.86 -0.22
N ALA A 81 -10.16 5.71 -0.28
CA ALA A 81 -10.90 4.85 0.65
C ALA A 81 -10.42 3.39 0.57
N SER A 82 -10.23 2.85 -0.63
CA SER A 82 -9.76 1.48 -0.80
C SER A 82 -8.31 1.30 -0.37
N MET A 83 -7.43 2.25 -0.71
CA MET A 83 -6.00 2.18 -0.37
C MET A 83 -5.83 2.16 1.16
N ILE A 84 -6.59 2.99 1.88
CA ILE A 84 -6.51 3.07 3.35
C ILE A 84 -7.20 1.88 4.02
N SER A 85 -8.35 1.42 3.51
CA SER A 85 -9.14 0.37 4.18
C SER A 85 -8.58 -1.05 4.05
N SER A 86 -7.81 -1.32 3.00
CA SER A 86 -7.14 -2.62 2.78
C SER A 86 -5.72 -2.61 3.37
N ARG A 87 -4.77 -3.21 2.64
CA ARG A 87 -3.34 -3.31 2.93
C ARG A 87 -2.64 -1.99 3.19
N GLY A 88 -3.20 -0.83 2.84
CA GLY A 88 -2.55 0.44 3.18
C GLY A 88 -2.59 0.79 4.66
N LEU A 89 -3.62 0.34 5.41
CA LEU A 89 -3.68 0.64 6.85
C LEU A 89 -4.60 -0.28 7.67
N LEU A 90 -5.92 -0.24 7.41
CA LEU A 90 -6.90 -0.73 8.39
C LEU A 90 -6.91 -2.25 8.55
N GLU A 91 -6.67 -3.01 7.48
CA GLU A 91 -6.50 -4.48 7.54
C GLU A 91 -5.41 -4.88 8.54
N LYS A 92 -4.37 -4.06 8.70
CA LYS A 92 -3.20 -4.38 9.53
C LYS A 92 -3.36 -3.85 10.96
N ILE A 93 -3.79 -2.60 11.12
CA ILE A 93 -3.83 -1.95 12.43
C ILE A 93 -4.78 -2.66 13.39
N LEU A 94 -6.01 -2.98 12.95
CA LEU A 94 -7.03 -3.54 13.85
C LEU A 94 -6.58 -4.85 14.53
N PRO A 95 -6.16 -5.90 13.79
CA PRO A 95 -5.67 -7.12 14.42
C PRO A 95 -4.36 -6.87 15.19
N LEU A 96 -3.47 -6.00 14.69
CA LEU A 96 -2.18 -5.71 15.34
C LEU A 96 -2.35 -5.28 16.81
N LEU A 97 -3.36 -4.47 17.14
CA LEU A 97 -3.53 -3.94 18.50
C LEU A 97 -3.89 -5.04 19.54
N VAL A 98 -4.36 -6.19 19.08
CA VAL A 98 -4.85 -7.29 19.94
C VAL A 98 -4.12 -8.62 19.71
N THR A 99 -3.27 -8.74 18.69
CA THR A 99 -2.46 -9.94 18.43
C THR A 99 -1.54 -10.28 19.60
N LEU A 100 -0.82 -9.31 20.17
CA LEU A 100 0.11 -9.55 21.27
C LEU A 100 -0.54 -10.24 22.48
N PRO A 101 -1.63 -9.71 23.08
CA PRO A 101 -2.27 -10.36 24.22
C PRO A 101 -3.03 -11.63 23.85
N TYR A 102 -3.46 -11.79 22.60
CA TYR A 102 -4.18 -13.00 22.18
C TYR A 102 -3.26 -14.23 22.07
N PHE A 103 -2.06 -14.04 21.52
CA PHE A 103 -1.10 -15.12 21.30
C PHE A 103 -0.04 -15.25 22.41
N ALA A 104 -0.02 -14.34 23.39
CA ALA A 104 0.88 -14.44 24.53
C ALA A 104 0.57 -15.70 25.36
N ASN A 105 1.59 -16.47 25.69
CA ASN A 105 1.48 -17.65 26.56
C ASN A 105 2.79 -17.86 27.34
N GLU A 106 2.81 -18.84 28.24
CA GLU A 106 3.99 -19.11 29.06
C GLU A 106 5.18 -19.62 28.25
N SER A 107 4.96 -20.32 27.13
CA SER A 107 6.03 -20.91 26.33
C SER A 107 6.76 -19.88 25.46
N ASN A 108 6.06 -18.86 24.95
CA ASN A 108 6.68 -17.78 24.18
C ASN A 108 7.17 -16.62 25.06
N GLY A 109 6.66 -16.48 26.29
CA GLY A 109 7.07 -15.45 27.23
C GLY A 109 6.78 -14.01 26.80
N TRP A 110 5.89 -13.80 25.81
CA TRP A 110 5.64 -12.48 25.20
C TRP A 110 5.14 -11.44 26.19
N ALA A 111 4.34 -11.86 27.18
CA ALA A 111 3.88 -10.96 28.24
C ALA A 111 5.05 -10.34 29.02
N LYS A 112 6.11 -11.10 29.29
CA LYS A 112 7.30 -10.61 30.00
C LYS A 112 8.20 -9.75 29.12
N LEU A 113 8.29 -10.09 27.83
CA LEU A 113 9.21 -9.44 26.88
C LEU A 113 8.67 -8.13 26.32
N TYR A 114 7.38 -8.07 25.99
CA TYR A 114 6.81 -6.94 25.22
C TYR A 114 5.92 -6.04 26.06
N PHE A 115 5.09 -6.56 26.96
CA PHE A 115 4.08 -5.74 27.66
C PHE A 115 4.68 -4.57 28.44
N PRO A 116 5.86 -4.69 29.12
CA PRO A 116 6.48 -3.56 29.80
C PRO A 116 6.83 -2.37 28.89
N HIS A 117 6.94 -2.63 27.58
CA HIS A 117 7.30 -1.64 26.57
C HIS A 117 6.08 -1.15 25.76
N VAL A 118 4.88 -1.69 26.00
CA VAL A 118 3.64 -1.25 25.34
C VAL A 118 2.97 -0.18 26.16
N LYS A 119 2.61 0.95 25.53
CA LYS A 119 1.86 2.03 26.20
C LYS A 119 0.36 1.77 26.11
N LYS A 120 -0.35 1.98 27.23
CA LYS A 120 -1.82 1.79 27.31
C LYS A 120 -2.61 2.58 26.27
N TRP A 121 -2.15 3.77 25.88
CA TRP A 121 -2.83 4.57 24.87
C TRP A 121 -2.68 4.01 23.45
N MET A 122 -1.76 3.08 23.19
CA MET A 122 -1.55 2.47 21.87
C MET A 122 -2.48 1.29 21.60
N VAL A 123 -3.05 0.68 22.64
CA VAL A 123 -3.75 -0.61 22.55
C VAL A 123 -5.05 -0.62 23.37
N PRO A 124 -6.07 -1.39 22.98
CA PRO A 124 -7.38 -1.39 23.66
C PRO A 124 -7.43 -2.27 24.91
N TRP A 125 -6.29 -2.66 25.46
CA TRP A 125 -6.16 -3.54 26.62
C TRP A 125 -5.14 -2.98 27.61
N ASP A 126 -5.05 -3.56 28.80
CA ASP A 126 -4.16 -3.03 29.85
C ASP A 126 -2.82 -3.78 29.88
N PRO A 127 -1.72 -3.17 29.39
CA PRO A 127 -0.41 -3.81 29.36
C PRO A 127 0.20 -4.05 30.73
N THR A 128 -0.35 -3.43 31.79
CA THR A 128 0.17 -3.60 33.15
C THR A 128 -0.31 -4.88 33.82
N GLN A 129 -1.35 -5.53 33.27
CA GLN A 129 -1.89 -6.77 33.83
C GLN A 129 -1.10 -7.96 33.28
N PRO A 130 -0.38 -8.71 34.11
CA PRO A 130 0.43 -9.85 33.68
C PRO A 130 -0.40 -11.12 33.42
N ASN A 131 -1.72 -10.99 33.20
CA ASN A 131 -2.61 -12.14 33.23
C ASN A 131 -2.37 -13.02 31.97
N PRO A 132 -2.16 -14.34 32.13
CA PRO A 132 -1.94 -15.26 31.01
C PRO A 132 -3.22 -15.55 30.20
N ASP A 133 -4.40 -15.15 30.69
CA ASP A 133 -5.63 -15.19 29.90
C ASP A 133 -5.67 -14.05 28.88
N PRO A 134 -5.99 -14.32 27.61
CA PRO A 134 -6.08 -13.28 26.60
C PRO A 134 -7.11 -12.25 27.04
N HIS A 135 -6.69 -10.99 27.12
CA HIS A 135 -7.57 -9.86 27.48
C HIS A 135 -8.90 -10.00 26.74
N LEU A 136 -10.02 -9.83 27.46
CA LEU A 136 -11.35 -10.10 26.93
C LEU A 136 -11.57 -9.46 25.55
N VAL A 137 -11.06 -8.23 25.35
CA VAL A 137 -11.08 -7.50 24.08
C VAL A 137 -10.43 -8.27 22.93
N ALA A 138 -9.25 -8.81 23.16
CA ALA A 138 -8.49 -9.56 22.17
C ALA A 138 -9.17 -10.89 21.85
N LYS A 139 -9.65 -11.59 22.89
CA LYS A 139 -10.42 -12.83 22.72
C LYS A 139 -11.69 -12.59 21.90
N ARG A 140 -12.46 -11.53 22.20
CA ARG A 140 -13.68 -11.17 21.47
C ARG A 140 -13.43 -10.68 20.05
N PHE A 141 -12.26 -10.12 19.76
CA PHE A 141 -11.90 -9.74 18.41
C PHE A 141 -11.71 -10.98 17.50
N PHE A 142 -10.99 -12.01 17.98
CA PHE A 142 -10.70 -13.21 17.18
C PHE A 142 -11.79 -14.30 17.26
N GLU A 143 -12.39 -14.51 18.43
CA GLU A 143 -13.41 -15.57 18.63
C GLU A 143 -14.85 -15.08 18.40
N GLY A 144 -15.03 -13.77 18.21
CA GLY A 144 -16.35 -13.15 18.06
C GLY A 144 -17.00 -12.75 19.40
N LEU A 145 -17.97 -11.84 19.30
CA LEU A 145 -18.80 -11.39 20.41
C LEU A 145 -19.86 -12.45 20.77
N ARG A 146 -20.17 -12.59 22.06
CA ARG A 146 -21.31 -13.43 22.48
C ARG A 146 -22.63 -12.71 22.21
N ASN A 147 -23.71 -13.49 22.08
CA ASN A 147 -25.06 -12.95 21.92
C ASN A 147 -25.39 -11.97 23.06
N GLY A 148 -25.72 -10.72 22.70
CA GLY A 148 -26.04 -9.64 23.63
C GLY A 148 -24.84 -8.80 24.09
N GLU A 149 -23.59 -9.16 23.75
CA GLU A 149 -22.43 -8.31 24.01
C GLU A 149 -22.33 -7.21 22.93
N SER A 150 -22.10 -5.96 23.37
CA SER A 150 -21.80 -4.84 22.48
C SER A 150 -20.30 -4.74 22.20
N ILE A 151 -19.94 -4.17 21.05
CA ILE A 151 -18.54 -3.82 20.75
C ILE A 151 -17.99 -2.88 21.85
N PRO A 152 -16.83 -3.17 22.45
CA PRO A 152 -16.28 -2.39 23.55
C PRO A 152 -15.62 -1.08 23.07
N TRP A 153 -16.40 -0.17 22.48
CA TRP A 153 -15.92 1.07 21.87
C TRP A 153 -15.09 1.95 22.81
N GLN A 154 -15.39 1.95 24.10
CA GLN A 154 -14.66 2.74 25.10
C GLN A 154 -13.17 2.38 25.15
N GLN A 155 -12.82 1.12 24.93
CA GLN A 155 -11.43 0.65 24.93
C GLN A 155 -10.73 0.92 23.60
N TRP A 156 -11.47 0.95 22.49
CA TRP A 156 -10.92 1.14 21.15
C TRP A 156 -10.74 2.61 20.75
N ILE A 157 -11.63 3.51 21.18
CA ILE A 157 -11.65 4.87 20.65
C ILE A 157 -10.36 5.64 20.93
N GLY A 158 -9.78 5.48 22.13
CA GLY A 158 -8.52 6.12 22.51
C GLY A 158 -7.35 5.68 21.62
N PRO A 159 -7.05 4.37 21.54
CA PRO A 159 -6.05 3.85 20.62
C PRO A 159 -6.30 4.25 19.16
N LEU A 160 -7.52 4.10 18.66
CA LEU A 160 -7.85 4.44 17.27
C LEU A 160 -7.63 5.94 16.98
N MET A 161 -7.89 6.83 17.93
CA MET A 161 -7.59 8.26 17.78
C MET A 161 -6.08 8.52 17.71
N TRP A 162 -5.27 7.88 18.56
CA TRP A 162 -3.81 8.05 18.53
C TRP A 162 -3.18 7.50 17.27
N TRP A 163 -3.62 6.32 16.81
CA TRP A 163 -3.20 5.74 15.54
C TRP A 163 -3.72 6.54 14.35
N GLY A 164 -4.94 7.10 14.44
CA GLY A 164 -5.51 8.01 13.46
C GLY A 164 -4.69 9.30 13.34
N LEU A 165 -4.21 9.86 14.46
CA LEU A 165 -3.30 11.00 14.45
C LEU A 165 -1.98 10.66 13.73
N LEU A 166 -1.39 9.50 14.02
CA LEU A 166 -0.18 9.05 13.31
C LEU A 166 -0.45 8.89 11.80
N ALA A 167 -1.58 8.29 11.42
CA ALA A 167 -1.97 8.14 10.03
C ALA A 167 -2.14 9.50 9.34
N LEU A 168 -2.76 10.48 9.99
CA LEU A 168 -2.89 11.84 9.48
C LEU A 168 -1.52 12.52 9.30
N LEU A 169 -0.58 12.31 10.22
CA LEU A 169 0.78 12.85 10.10
C LEU A 169 1.52 12.21 8.91
N ILE A 170 1.47 10.89 8.76
CA ILE A 170 2.15 10.19 7.65
C ILE A 170 1.50 10.54 6.30
N PHE A 171 0.17 10.49 6.20
CA PHE A 171 -0.55 10.86 4.98
C PHE A 171 -0.42 12.35 4.67
N GLY A 172 -0.36 13.21 5.70
CA GLY A 172 -0.06 14.63 5.56
C GLY A 172 1.36 14.86 5.02
N ALA A 173 2.35 14.11 5.48
CA ALA A 173 3.69 14.13 4.90
C ALA A 173 3.69 13.71 3.42
N PHE A 174 2.93 12.67 3.06
CA PHE A 174 2.78 12.26 1.66
C PHE A 174 2.09 13.31 0.80
N LEU A 175 1.01 13.95 1.28
CA LEU A 175 0.35 15.03 0.57
C LEU A 175 1.30 16.22 0.34
N CYS A 176 2.08 16.58 1.36
CA CYS A 176 3.07 17.64 1.25
C CYS A 176 4.18 17.28 0.26
N LEU A 177 4.68 16.04 0.31
CA LEU A 177 5.71 15.54 -0.59
C LEU A 177 5.20 15.48 -2.04
N ALA A 178 3.99 14.99 -2.25
CA ALA A 178 3.33 14.99 -3.56
C ALA A 178 3.21 16.42 -4.10
N SER A 179 2.77 17.38 -3.29
CA SER A 179 2.65 18.79 -3.69
C SER A 179 3.98 19.42 -4.13
N ILE A 180 5.09 19.01 -3.50
CA ILE A 180 6.44 19.51 -3.86
C ILE A 180 6.92 18.88 -5.18
N LEU A 181 6.68 17.58 -5.36
CA LEU A 181 7.21 16.79 -6.47
C LEU A 181 6.33 16.78 -7.71
N ARG A 182 5.01 17.04 -7.59
CA ARG A 182 4.02 16.95 -8.68
C ARG A 182 4.49 17.70 -9.91
N ARG A 183 4.84 18.99 -9.78
CA ARG A 183 5.30 19.81 -10.91
C ARG A 183 6.57 19.25 -11.57
N GLN A 184 7.49 18.74 -10.77
CA GLN A 184 8.73 18.15 -11.29
C GLN A 184 8.44 16.88 -12.07
N TRP A 185 7.60 15.99 -11.55
CA TRP A 185 7.33 14.68 -12.16
C TRP A 185 6.32 14.75 -13.30
N VAL A 186 5.25 15.53 -13.14
CA VAL A 186 4.17 15.67 -14.12
C VAL A 186 4.56 16.65 -15.23
N ASP A 187 5.04 17.85 -14.91
CA ASP A 187 5.20 18.90 -15.93
C ASP A 187 6.60 18.90 -16.54
N ASN A 188 7.65 18.74 -15.72
CA ASN A 188 9.04 18.77 -16.20
C ASN A 188 9.50 17.42 -16.76
N GLU A 189 9.22 16.33 -16.05
CA GLU A 189 9.65 14.97 -16.43
C GLU A 189 8.59 14.19 -17.23
N LYS A 190 7.33 14.65 -17.23
CA LYS A 190 6.23 14.09 -18.03
C LYS A 190 6.04 12.58 -17.84
N LEU A 191 5.90 12.17 -16.59
CA LEU A 191 5.52 10.81 -16.25
C LEU A 191 4.24 10.36 -16.96
N SER A 192 4.18 9.06 -17.27
CA SER A 192 3.15 8.45 -18.13
C SER A 192 1.84 8.12 -17.40
N PHE A 193 1.88 7.94 -16.06
CA PHE A 193 0.76 7.56 -15.19
C PHE A 193 -0.17 6.48 -15.79
N PRO A 194 0.35 5.27 -16.11
CA PRO A 194 -0.42 4.26 -16.84
C PRO A 194 -1.74 3.89 -16.15
N LEU A 195 -1.76 3.83 -14.81
CA LEU A 195 -2.94 3.44 -14.03
C LEU A 195 -4.07 4.49 -14.06
N ALA A 196 -3.77 5.74 -14.39
CA ALA A 196 -4.78 6.80 -14.53
C ALA A 196 -5.49 6.76 -15.90
N GLN A 197 -4.96 6.02 -16.88
CA GLN A 197 -5.51 6.01 -18.24
C GLN A 197 -6.90 5.35 -18.30
N LEU A 198 -7.06 4.19 -17.68
CA LEU A 198 -8.34 3.46 -17.66
C LEU A 198 -9.52 4.30 -17.12
N PRO A 199 -9.45 4.89 -15.91
CA PRO A 199 -10.56 5.70 -15.40
C PRO A 199 -10.82 6.96 -16.26
N LEU A 200 -9.78 7.56 -16.85
CA LEU A 200 -9.94 8.70 -17.76
C LEU A 200 -10.67 8.30 -19.06
N GLU A 201 -10.33 7.15 -19.64
CA GLU A 201 -11.01 6.61 -20.82
C GLU A 201 -12.48 6.27 -20.54
N MET A 202 -12.77 5.72 -19.36
CA MET A 202 -14.13 5.37 -18.95
C MET A 202 -15.04 6.59 -18.77
N VAL A 203 -14.48 7.73 -18.34
CA VAL A 203 -15.21 8.98 -18.06
C VAL A 203 -15.38 9.89 -19.29
N GLY A 204 -14.53 9.73 -20.31
CA GLY A 204 -14.44 10.65 -21.45
C GLY A 204 -15.79 10.92 -22.14
N GLY A 205 -16.01 12.15 -22.61
CA GLY A 205 -17.21 12.59 -23.34
C GLY A 205 -17.46 11.83 -24.66
N GLU A 206 -17.34 12.48 -25.82
CA GLU A 206 -17.54 11.80 -27.12
C GLU A 206 -16.58 10.59 -27.33
N ARG A 207 -15.41 10.58 -26.67
CA ARG A 207 -14.44 9.48 -26.69
C ARG A 207 -14.79 8.29 -25.78
N GLY A 208 -15.45 8.49 -24.63
CA GLY A 208 -15.81 7.38 -23.74
C GLY A 208 -16.90 6.48 -24.34
N ALA A 209 -17.77 7.04 -25.19
CA ALA A 209 -18.67 6.24 -26.01
C ALA A 209 -17.90 5.27 -26.94
N GLY A 210 -16.68 5.62 -27.36
CA GLY A 210 -15.79 4.77 -28.14
C GLY A 210 -15.29 3.56 -27.34
N PHE A 211 -14.86 3.76 -26.09
CA PHE A 211 -14.40 2.68 -25.20
C PHE A 211 -15.52 1.64 -24.97
N TRP A 212 -16.71 2.10 -24.57
CA TRP A 212 -17.85 1.22 -24.27
C TRP A 212 -18.47 0.56 -25.51
N ARG A 213 -18.27 1.12 -26.71
CA ARG A 213 -18.75 0.55 -27.98
C ARG A 213 -17.70 -0.34 -28.67
N ASN A 214 -16.47 -0.35 -28.20
CA ASN A 214 -15.39 -1.12 -28.83
C ASN A 214 -15.58 -2.63 -28.55
N PRO A 215 -15.78 -3.48 -29.58
CA PRO A 215 -15.94 -4.92 -29.38
C PRO A 215 -14.68 -5.59 -28.79
N LEU A 216 -13.48 -5.05 -29.03
CA LEU A 216 -12.24 -5.60 -28.49
C LEU A 216 -12.19 -5.49 -26.96
N THR A 217 -12.71 -4.41 -26.39
CA THR A 217 -12.84 -4.23 -24.93
C THR A 217 -13.67 -5.36 -24.31
N TRP A 218 -14.78 -5.72 -24.96
CA TRP A 218 -15.69 -6.76 -24.48
C TRP A 218 -15.13 -8.17 -24.68
N ILE A 219 -14.37 -8.42 -25.75
CA ILE A 219 -13.63 -9.67 -25.91
C ILE A 219 -12.58 -9.80 -24.79
N GLY A 220 -11.81 -8.74 -24.54
CA GLY A 220 -10.82 -8.69 -23.46
C GLY A 220 -11.44 -8.88 -22.07
N PHE A 221 -12.67 -8.44 -21.84
CA PHE A 221 -13.42 -8.69 -20.61
C PHE A 221 -13.99 -10.11 -20.54
N ALA A 222 -14.55 -10.62 -21.64
CA ALA A 222 -15.23 -11.91 -21.68
C ALA A 222 -14.29 -13.08 -21.38
N ILE A 223 -13.05 -13.05 -21.88
CA ILE A 223 -12.06 -14.11 -21.67
C ILE A 223 -11.81 -14.36 -20.16
N PRO A 224 -11.32 -13.39 -19.37
CA PRO A 224 -11.12 -13.58 -17.93
C PRO A 224 -12.43 -13.81 -17.19
N ALA A 225 -13.52 -13.14 -17.57
CA ALA A 225 -14.82 -13.35 -16.92
C ALA A 225 -15.27 -14.81 -17.02
N ILE A 226 -15.12 -15.44 -18.18
CA ILE A 226 -15.45 -16.85 -18.38
C ILE A 226 -14.51 -17.74 -17.56
N VAL A 227 -13.18 -17.52 -17.63
CA VAL A 227 -12.21 -18.34 -16.91
C VAL A 227 -12.43 -18.29 -15.39
N PHE A 228 -12.60 -17.09 -14.81
CA PHE A 228 -12.85 -16.94 -13.38
C PHE A 228 -14.23 -17.48 -12.97
N THR A 229 -15.25 -17.34 -13.81
CA THR A 229 -16.57 -17.94 -13.54
C THR A 229 -16.48 -19.45 -13.52
N VAL A 230 -15.81 -20.08 -14.49
CA VAL A 230 -15.62 -21.53 -14.54
C VAL A 230 -14.81 -22.01 -13.34
N ASN A 231 -13.70 -21.34 -12.99
CA ASN A 231 -12.91 -21.68 -11.81
C ASN A 231 -13.68 -21.49 -10.49
N GLY A 232 -14.50 -20.45 -10.38
CA GLY A 232 -15.37 -20.23 -9.23
C GLY A 232 -16.45 -21.32 -9.11
N LEU A 233 -17.07 -21.69 -10.23
CA LEU A 233 -18.04 -22.80 -10.28
C LEU A 233 -17.39 -24.14 -9.96
N HIS A 234 -16.16 -24.40 -10.40
CA HIS A 234 -15.40 -25.59 -10.01
C HIS A 234 -15.20 -25.67 -8.48
N GLY A 235 -14.94 -24.52 -7.84
CA GLY A 235 -14.81 -24.45 -6.39
C GLY A 235 -16.09 -24.87 -5.63
N TRP A 236 -17.28 -24.61 -6.19
CA TRP A 236 -18.55 -25.05 -5.61
C TRP A 236 -18.98 -26.45 -6.08
N TYR A 237 -18.67 -26.78 -7.33
CA TYR A 237 -19.04 -28.01 -8.01
C TYR A 237 -17.78 -28.63 -8.63
N PRO A 238 -17.07 -29.52 -7.90
CA PRO A 238 -15.84 -30.13 -8.36
C PRO A 238 -15.96 -30.94 -9.68
N SER A 239 -17.18 -31.24 -10.12
CA SER A 239 -17.47 -31.89 -11.41
C SER A 239 -17.23 -30.98 -12.62
N MET A 240 -17.20 -29.66 -12.45
CA MET A 240 -16.85 -28.73 -13.53
C MET A 240 -15.35 -28.77 -13.81
N PRO A 241 -14.87 -28.48 -15.03
CA PRO A 241 -13.44 -28.34 -15.28
C PRO A 241 -12.88 -27.08 -14.62
N SER A 242 -11.59 -27.08 -14.28
CA SER A 242 -10.86 -25.90 -13.84
C SER A 242 -9.72 -25.57 -14.80
N PHE A 243 -9.49 -24.29 -15.04
CA PHE A 243 -8.30 -23.80 -15.71
C PHE A 243 -7.18 -23.61 -14.69
N ASN A 244 -6.09 -24.38 -14.82
CA ASN A 244 -4.92 -24.17 -13.98
C ASN A 244 -4.15 -22.92 -14.44
N LEU A 245 -4.12 -21.90 -13.57
CA LEU A 245 -3.44 -20.62 -13.82
C LEU A 245 -2.11 -20.50 -13.07
N ALA A 246 -1.71 -21.53 -12.32
CA ALA A 246 -0.50 -21.51 -11.51
C ALA A 246 0.30 -22.82 -11.69
N ILE A 247 1.49 -22.70 -12.27
CA ILE A 247 2.40 -23.82 -12.48
C ILE A 247 3.54 -23.72 -11.46
N TRP A 248 3.56 -24.66 -10.53
CA TRP A 248 4.54 -24.70 -9.45
C TRP A 248 5.82 -25.36 -9.94
N ILE A 249 6.92 -24.59 -10.02
CA ILE A 249 8.20 -25.08 -10.55
C ILE A 249 9.07 -25.66 -9.44
N THR A 250 8.98 -25.12 -8.21
CA THR A 250 9.82 -25.53 -7.06
C THR A 250 9.94 -27.05 -6.87
N PRO A 251 8.88 -27.87 -6.98
CA PRO A 251 8.99 -29.33 -6.81
C PRO A 251 9.93 -30.03 -7.81
N TYR A 252 10.23 -29.39 -8.95
CA TYR A 252 11.13 -29.93 -9.96
C TYR A 252 12.60 -29.53 -9.72
N LEU A 253 12.88 -28.65 -8.76
CA LEU A 253 14.19 -28.06 -8.49
C LEU A 253 14.81 -28.59 -7.19
N VAL A 254 14.80 -29.91 -6.98
CA VAL A 254 15.22 -30.52 -5.70
C VAL A 254 16.73 -30.77 -5.56
N ASN A 255 17.48 -30.79 -6.67
CA ASN A 255 18.91 -31.10 -6.66
C ASN A 255 19.77 -29.84 -6.50
N PRO A 256 20.86 -29.87 -5.72
CA PRO A 256 21.83 -28.77 -5.69
C PRO A 256 22.45 -28.48 -7.07
N PRO A 257 22.76 -27.20 -7.40
CA PRO A 257 22.56 -26.00 -6.59
C PRO A 257 21.15 -25.39 -6.68
N TRP A 258 20.22 -25.98 -7.46
CA TRP A 258 18.89 -25.43 -7.73
C TRP A 258 17.92 -25.49 -6.56
N ASN A 259 18.18 -26.36 -5.58
CA ASN A 259 17.40 -26.51 -4.35
C ASN A 259 17.37 -25.27 -3.44
N CYS A 260 18.19 -24.25 -3.72
CA CYS A 260 18.14 -22.96 -3.02
C CYS A 260 17.08 -22.01 -3.60
N ILE A 261 16.58 -22.28 -4.80
CA ILE A 261 15.48 -21.54 -5.43
C ILE A 261 14.25 -21.83 -4.59
N GLY A 262 13.77 -20.81 -3.89
CA GLY A 262 12.59 -20.92 -3.03
C GLY A 262 11.30 -21.06 -3.85
N PHE A 263 10.30 -20.27 -3.50
CA PHE A 263 9.01 -20.29 -4.16
C PHE A 263 9.11 -19.72 -5.58
N LEU A 264 8.99 -20.58 -6.60
CA LEU A 264 8.97 -20.22 -8.01
C LEU A 264 7.71 -20.77 -8.67
N VAL A 265 6.83 -19.88 -9.08
CA VAL A 265 5.54 -20.20 -9.71
C VAL A 265 5.34 -19.35 -10.94
N MET A 266 4.96 -19.99 -12.05
CA MET A 266 4.50 -19.28 -13.25
C MET A 266 2.99 -19.07 -13.13
N TYR A 267 2.59 -17.82 -13.10
CA TYR A 267 1.18 -17.42 -13.07
C TYR A 267 0.73 -16.92 -14.45
N VAL A 268 -0.41 -17.44 -14.91
CA VAL A 268 -1.16 -16.85 -16.02
C VAL A 268 -2.20 -15.92 -15.41
N SER A 269 -1.79 -14.68 -15.13
CA SER A 269 -2.67 -13.66 -14.54
C SER A 269 -3.27 -12.76 -15.63
N PHE A 270 -4.56 -12.94 -15.92
CA PHE A 270 -5.28 -12.07 -16.86
C PHE A 270 -5.31 -10.60 -16.43
N ALA A 271 -5.35 -10.35 -15.12
CA ALA A 271 -5.22 -9.00 -14.59
C ALA A 271 -3.86 -8.40 -14.94
N ALA A 272 -2.76 -9.13 -14.69
CA ALA A 272 -1.43 -8.68 -15.04
C ALA A 272 -1.28 -8.44 -16.55
N ILE A 273 -1.84 -9.30 -17.41
CA ILE A 273 -1.84 -9.11 -18.86
C ILE A 273 -2.53 -7.79 -19.24
N GLY A 274 -3.72 -7.53 -18.71
CA GLY A 274 -4.47 -6.29 -19.00
C GLY A 274 -3.74 -5.02 -18.57
N PHE A 275 -2.97 -5.08 -17.49
CA PHE A 275 -2.21 -3.95 -16.99
C PHE A 275 -0.84 -3.78 -17.67
N PHE A 276 -0.14 -4.88 -17.94
CA PHE A 276 1.14 -4.85 -18.66
C PHE A 276 0.97 -4.32 -20.08
N PHE A 277 -0.23 -4.43 -20.67
CA PHE A 277 -0.56 -3.74 -21.91
C PHE A 277 -0.35 -2.21 -21.84
N LEU A 278 -0.51 -1.60 -20.66
CA LEU A 278 -0.32 -0.16 -20.46
C LEU A 278 1.16 0.22 -20.20
N LEU A 279 2.04 -0.77 -20.05
CA LEU A 279 3.44 -0.55 -19.67
C LEU A 279 4.37 -0.52 -20.88
N PRO A 280 5.45 0.29 -20.84
CA PRO A 280 6.53 0.21 -21.82
C PRO A 280 7.16 -1.19 -21.86
N THR A 281 7.49 -1.66 -23.07
CA THR A 281 8.11 -2.98 -23.29
C THR A 281 9.39 -3.18 -22.50
N ASP A 282 10.21 -2.13 -22.34
CA ASP A 282 11.47 -2.20 -21.59
C ASP A 282 11.26 -2.48 -20.10
N ILE A 283 10.18 -1.96 -19.52
CA ILE A 283 9.79 -2.23 -18.12
C ILE A 283 9.33 -3.68 -17.98
N ILE A 284 8.48 -4.14 -18.91
CA ILE A 284 8.00 -5.53 -18.92
C ILE A 284 9.17 -6.51 -19.04
N PHE A 285 10.13 -6.23 -19.94
CA PHE A 285 11.35 -7.03 -20.10
C PHE A 285 12.16 -7.06 -18.81
N SER A 286 12.37 -5.90 -18.19
CA SER A 286 13.13 -5.76 -16.95
C SER A 286 12.55 -6.59 -15.80
N LEU A 287 11.22 -6.62 -15.63
CA LEU A 287 10.57 -7.33 -14.52
C LEU A 287 10.91 -8.83 -14.48
N TRP A 288 10.77 -9.55 -15.59
CA TRP A 288 11.06 -10.98 -15.61
C TRP A 288 12.57 -11.26 -15.72
N PHE A 289 13.30 -10.44 -16.49
CA PHE A 289 14.73 -10.63 -16.69
C PHE A 289 15.50 -10.47 -15.37
N PHE A 290 15.28 -9.38 -14.63
CA PHE A 290 15.96 -9.16 -13.36
C PHE A 290 15.50 -10.11 -12.26
N HIS A 291 14.26 -10.59 -12.31
CA HIS A 291 13.80 -11.67 -11.42
C HIS A 291 14.60 -12.97 -11.66
N LEU A 292 14.74 -13.41 -12.92
CA LEU A 292 15.55 -14.58 -13.25
C LEU A 292 17.04 -14.35 -12.95
N PHE A 293 17.54 -13.12 -13.13
CA PHE A 293 18.91 -12.75 -12.78
C PHE A 293 19.16 -12.88 -11.26
N ALA A 294 18.23 -12.42 -10.41
CA ALA A 294 18.34 -12.58 -8.95
C ALA A 294 18.30 -14.07 -8.53
N ILE A 295 17.48 -14.88 -9.21
CA ILE A 295 17.48 -16.34 -9.03
C ILE A 295 18.84 -16.93 -9.41
N LEU A 296 19.39 -16.55 -10.56
CA LEU A 296 20.71 -17.00 -11.02
C LEU A 296 21.81 -16.63 -10.02
N GLN A 297 21.81 -15.40 -9.49
CA GLN A 297 22.74 -14.99 -8.44
C GLN A 297 22.64 -15.89 -7.20
N THR A 298 21.42 -16.27 -6.81
CA THR A 298 21.18 -17.18 -5.67
C THR A 298 21.74 -18.57 -5.93
N VAL A 299 21.53 -19.11 -7.14
CA VAL A 299 22.09 -20.42 -7.54
C VAL A 299 23.62 -20.40 -7.56
N ILE A 300 24.21 -19.33 -8.09
CA ILE A 300 25.68 -19.16 -8.12
C ILE A 300 26.23 -19.06 -6.69
N ALA A 301 25.62 -18.23 -5.84
CA ALA A 301 26.01 -18.13 -4.43
C ALA A 301 25.96 -19.49 -3.72
N ASN A 302 24.94 -20.30 -4.03
CA ASN A 302 24.78 -21.64 -3.46
C ASN A 302 25.84 -22.62 -3.96
N SER A 303 26.24 -22.53 -5.23
CA SER A 303 27.31 -23.38 -5.77
C SER A 303 28.68 -23.07 -5.15
N TYR A 304 28.89 -21.84 -4.65
CA TYR A 304 30.07 -21.45 -3.87
C TYR A 304 29.94 -21.76 -2.36
N GLY A 305 28.84 -22.39 -1.92
CA GLY A 305 28.63 -22.77 -0.53
C GLY A 305 28.29 -21.59 0.40
N MET A 306 27.79 -20.47 -0.13
CA MET A 306 27.31 -19.37 0.72
C MET A 306 26.06 -19.76 1.49
N GLU A 307 25.94 -19.28 2.72
CA GLU A 307 24.75 -19.48 3.53
C GLU A 307 23.55 -18.71 2.97
N MET A 308 22.43 -19.41 2.76
CA MET A 308 21.22 -18.87 2.12
C MET A 308 20.29 -18.16 3.09
N ILE A 309 20.80 -17.13 3.77
CA ILE A 309 20.04 -16.33 4.73
C ILE A 309 18.96 -15.53 4.00
N GLY A 310 17.70 -15.70 4.41
CA GLY A 310 16.56 -14.95 3.90
C GLY A 310 16.54 -13.52 4.41
N MET A 311 16.05 -12.59 3.59
CA MET A 311 15.72 -11.25 4.04
C MET A 311 14.50 -11.34 4.99
N PRO A 312 14.54 -10.77 6.21
CA PRO A 312 13.44 -10.92 7.15
C PRO A 312 12.13 -10.37 6.57
N LEU A 313 11.06 -11.17 6.59
CA LEU A 313 9.72 -10.82 6.11
C LEU A 313 9.59 -10.58 4.59
N TYR A 314 10.64 -10.82 3.81
CA TYR A 314 10.64 -10.64 2.35
C TYR A 314 11.13 -11.91 1.63
N ALA A 315 10.76 -12.03 0.35
CA ALA A 315 11.13 -13.19 -0.47
C ALA A 315 12.63 -13.32 -0.82
N PRO A 316 13.38 -12.23 -1.15
CA PRO A 316 14.76 -12.37 -1.60
C PRO A 316 15.71 -12.82 -0.48
N LYS A 317 16.89 -13.29 -0.89
CA LYS A 317 18.01 -13.56 0.03
C LYS A 317 18.62 -12.23 0.51
N ILE A 318 19.27 -12.26 1.67
CA ILE A 318 19.77 -11.05 2.33
C ILE A 318 20.73 -10.24 1.45
N PHE A 319 21.60 -10.90 0.68
CA PHE A 319 22.56 -10.21 -0.19
C PHE A 319 21.88 -9.51 -1.38
N VAL A 320 20.79 -10.09 -1.93
CA VAL A 320 19.97 -9.45 -2.95
C VAL A 320 19.25 -8.24 -2.35
N GLY A 321 18.70 -8.39 -1.13
CA GLY A 321 18.10 -7.28 -0.39
C GLY A 321 19.09 -6.11 -0.20
N TYR A 322 20.36 -6.38 0.12
CA TYR A 322 21.38 -5.32 0.23
C TYR A 322 21.74 -4.67 -1.12
N GLN A 323 21.72 -5.43 -2.23
CA GLN A 323 21.86 -4.84 -3.57
C GLN A 323 20.70 -3.89 -3.88
N GLU A 324 19.47 -4.29 -3.53
CA GLU A 324 18.27 -3.48 -3.72
C GLU A 324 18.28 -2.23 -2.84
N ILE A 325 18.72 -2.32 -1.58
CA ILE A 325 18.96 -1.14 -0.73
C ILE A 325 19.91 -0.18 -1.45
N GLY A 326 21.07 -0.66 -1.93
CA GLY A 326 22.02 0.16 -2.67
C GLY A 326 21.40 0.83 -3.90
N ALA A 327 20.61 0.08 -4.68
CA ALA A 327 19.90 0.61 -5.84
C ALA A 327 18.90 1.71 -5.47
N TYR A 328 18.13 1.54 -4.38
CA TYR A 328 17.21 2.57 -3.89
C TYR A 328 17.94 3.85 -3.51
N PHE A 329 19.06 3.77 -2.78
CA PHE A 329 19.85 4.95 -2.42
C PHE A 329 20.43 5.68 -3.64
N VAL A 330 20.96 4.93 -4.63
CA VAL A 330 21.48 5.51 -5.87
C VAL A 330 20.37 6.19 -6.67
N LEU A 331 19.21 5.54 -6.82
CA LEU A 331 18.06 6.10 -7.54
C LEU A 331 17.49 7.32 -6.82
N CYS A 332 17.35 7.30 -5.50
CA CYS A 332 16.95 8.46 -4.72
C CYS A 332 17.93 9.62 -4.87
N GLY A 333 19.23 9.35 -4.83
CA GLY A 333 20.28 10.34 -5.07
C GLY A 333 20.16 10.96 -6.46
N TYR A 334 19.91 10.14 -7.48
CA TYR A 334 19.68 10.60 -8.86
C TYR A 334 18.41 11.46 -8.98
N LEU A 335 17.29 11.00 -8.44
CA LEU A 335 16.02 11.74 -8.45
C LEU A 335 16.16 13.10 -7.73
N LEU A 336 16.87 13.12 -6.60
CA LEU A 336 17.17 14.34 -5.86
C LEU A 336 18.07 15.27 -6.68
N TYR A 337 19.10 14.75 -7.33
CA TYR A 337 20.00 15.51 -8.18
C TYR A 337 19.27 16.19 -9.34
N VAL A 338 18.44 15.44 -10.07
CA VAL A 338 17.63 15.96 -11.19
C VAL A 338 16.60 16.98 -10.71
N SER A 339 15.98 16.73 -9.55
CA SER A 339 14.97 17.62 -8.96
C SER A 339 15.56 18.82 -8.22
N TRP A 340 16.88 18.85 -7.99
CA TRP A 340 17.53 19.84 -7.14
C TRP A 340 17.28 21.30 -7.55
N PRO A 341 17.30 21.67 -8.86
CA PRO A 341 16.99 23.03 -9.26
C PRO A 341 15.57 23.45 -8.88
N HIS A 342 14.59 22.56 -9.02
CA HIS A 342 13.19 22.81 -8.64
C HIS A 342 13.05 22.89 -7.12
N ILE A 343 13.58 21.92 -6.38
CA ILE A 343 13.56 21.90 -4.91
C ILE A 343 14.19 23.18 -4.33
N ARG A 344 15.31 23.65 -4.90
CA ARG A 344 15.95 24.89 -4.48
C ARG A 344 15.06 26.12 -4.66
N ARG A 345 14.31 26.20 -5.77
CA ARG A 345 13.35 27.30 -5.99
C ARG A 345 12.18 27.22 -5.00
N VAL A 346 11.65 26.03 -4.76
CA VAL A 346 10.58 25.78 -3.76
C VAL A 346 11.03 26.22 -2.35
N LEU A 347 12.26 25.88 -1.95
CA LEU A 347 12.84 26.31 -0.67
C LEU A 347 13.01 27.83 -0.62
N ARG A 348 13.52 28.47 -1.67
CA ARG A 348 13.63 29.95 -1.74
C ARG A 348 12.28 30.66 -1.67
N ALA A 349 11.26 30.12 -2.33
CA ALA A 349 9.91 30.67 -2.26
C ALA A 349 9.31 30.53 -0.85
N THR A 350 9.62 29.45 -0.13
CA THR A 350 9.23 29.27 1.28
C THR A 350 9.77 30.40 2.17
N PHE A 351 10.99 30.88 1.89
CA PHE A 351 11.62 32.00 2.59
C PHE A 351 11.37 33.39 1.96
N HIS A 352 10.36 33.52 1.09
CA HIS A 352 10.00 34.76 0.37
C HIS A 352 11.13 35.37 -0.48
N MET A 353 12.14 34.58 -0.83
CA MET A 353 13.25 35.03 -1.68
C MET A 353 12.90 34.99 -3.18
N GLU A 354 11.85 34.26 -3.56
CA GLU A 354 11.42 34.05 -4.94
C GLU A 354 9.89 33.93 -4.99
N LYS A 355 9.23 34.50 -6.01
CA LYS A 355 7.80 34.29 -6.25
C LYS A 355 7.62 33.17 -7.27
N LEU A 356 7.09 32.04 -6.80
CA LEU A 356 6.68 30.92 -7.63
C LEU A 356 5.15 30.92 -7.74
N ASP A 357 4.64 30.69 -8.94
CA ASP A 357 3.21 30.45 -9.15
C ASP A 357 2.86 29.01 -8.73
N ASP A 358 2.03 28.90 -7.69
CA ASP A 358 1.54 27.66 -7.08
C ASP A 358 0.01 27.51 -7.17
N SER A 359 -0.65 28.27 -8.06
CA SER A 359 -2.12 28.29 -8.16
C SER A 359 -2.75 26.95 -8.56
N ASN A 360 -1.99 26.09 -9.24
CA ASN A 360 -2.43 24.77 -9.74
C ASN A 360 -1.94 23.61 -8.88
N GLU A 361 -1.26 23.88 -7.77
CA GLU A 361 -0.78 22.84 -6.85
C GLU A 361 -1.83 22.52 -5.78
N LEU A 362 -1.77 21.30 -5.23
CA LEU A 362 -2.69 20.86 -4.17
C LEU A 362 -2.56 21.72 -2.91
N LEU A 363 -1.34 22.12 -2.58
CA LEU A 363 -0.99 22.99 -1.47
C LEU A 363 -0.01 24.06 -1.95
N PRO A 364 -0.10 25.29 -1.43
CA PRO A 364 0.94 26.28 -1.62
C PRO A 364 2.30 25.74 -1.17
N TYR A 365 3.37 26.03 -1.90
CA TYR A 365 4.68 25.41 -1.65
C TYR A 365 5.20 25.62 -0.23
N ARG A 366 4.94 26.81 0.34
CA ARG A 366 5.31 27.13 1.73
C ARG A 366 4.58 26.24 2.74
N VAL A 367 3.28 26.00 2.51
CA VAL A 367 2.47 25.13 3.37
C VAL A 367 2.93 23.68 3.22
N ALA A 368 3.27 23.24 2.01
CA ALA A 368 3.80 21.90 1.78
C ALA A 368 5.15 21.68 2.50
N VAL A 369 6.10 22.62 2.42
CA VAL A 369 7.40 22.46 3.10
C VAL A 369 7.27 22.49 4.62
N VAL A 370 6.54 23.47 5.17
CA VAL A 370 6.33 23.56 6.63
C VAL A 370 5.49 22.38 7.13
N GLY A 371 4.45 22.00 6.39
CA GLY A 371 3.59 20.86 6.68
C GLY A 371 4.37 19.56 6.69
N LEU A 372 5.26 19.34 5.71
CA LEU A 372 6.15 18.17 5.67
C LEU A 372 7.03 18.10 6.92
N TYR A 373 7.67 19.21 7.29
CA TYR A 373 8.49 19.28 8.50
C TYR A 373 7.66 18.97 9.76
N LEU A 374 6.51 19.61 9.94
CA LEU A 374 5.64 19.39 11.10
C LEU A 374 5.09 17.97 11.16
N CYS A 375 4.77 17.37 10.02
CA CYS A 375 4.29 15.99 9.94
C CYS A 375 5.38 14.99 10.32
N VAL A 376 6.59 15.14 9.79
CA VAL A 376 7.73 14.25 10.11
C VAL A 376 8.15 14.40 11.57
N MET A 377 8.25 15.63 12.08
CA MET A 377 8.55 15.87 13.50
C MET A 377 7.42 15.36 14.41
N GLY A 378 6.16 15.57 14.02
CA GLY A 378 5.00 15.06 14.75
C GLY A 378 4.99 13.53 14.85
N ALA A 379 5.26 12.84 13.73
CA ALA A 379 5.36 11.38 13.71
C ALA A 379 6.57 10.89 14.54
N THR A 380 7.70 11.62 14.48
CA THR A 380 8.88 11.32 15.32
C THR A 380 8.55 11.44 16.81
N MET A 381 7.82 12.50 17.20
CA MET A 381 7.36 12.67 18.59
C MET A 381 6.37 11.58 19.00
N TRP A 382 5.51 11.12 18.11
CA TRP A 382 4.62 9.99 18.38
C TRP A 382 5.43 8.71 18.64
N PHE A 383 6.44 8.39 17.82
CA PHE A 383 7.31 7.24 18.04
C PHE A 383 8.12 7.37 19.34
N ALA A 384 8.60 8.57 19.65
CA ALA A 384 9.26 8.85 20.92
C ALA A 384 8.32 8.62 22.12
N ALA A 385 7.07 9.08 22.04
CA ALA A 385 6.06 8.86 23.07
C ALA A 385 5.70 7.37 23.23
N ALA A 386 5.75 6.59 22.15
CA ALA A 386 5.59 5.13 22.17
C ALA A 386 6.73 4.41 22.89
N GLY A 387 7.90 5.07 23.07
CA GLY A 387 9.06 4.53 23.77
C GLY A 387 10.27 4.28 22.87
N MET A 388 10.22 4.71 21.60
CA MET A 388 11.34 4.61 20.67
C MET A 388 12.35 5.75 20.89
N ASN A 389 13.64 5.50 20.65
CA ASN A 389 14.65 6.54 20.65
C ASN A 389 14.33 7.56 19.52
N PRO A 390 14.26 8.87 19.81
CA PRO A 390 13.87 9.88 18.82
C PRO A 390 14.75 9.91 17.57
N TRP A 391 16.06 9.68 17.71
CA TRP A 391 16.99 9.66 16.58
C TRP A 391 16.75 8.45 15.68
N PHE A 392 16.52 7.29 16.29
CA PHE A 392 16.20 6.07 15.55
C PHE A 392 14.82 6.15 14.88
N ALA A 393 13.84 6.74 15.57
CA ALA A 393 12.52 7.04 15.02
C ALA A 393 12.61 7.96 13.78
N LEU A 394 13.40 9.04 13.88
CA LEU A 394 13.63 9.95 12.77
C LEU A 394 14.33 9.25 11.60
N PHE A 395 15.32 8.39 11.88
CA PHE A 395 16.00 7.59 10.87
C PHE A 395 15.03 6.65 10.12
N GLU A 396 14.21 5.88 10.84
CA GLU A 396 13.22 4.98 10.23
C GLU A 396 12.21 5.75 9.37
N LEU A 397 11.68 6.87 9.89
CA LEU A 397 10.78 7.74 9.12
C LEU A 397 11.44 8.33 7.89
N PHE A 398 12.71 8.71 8.00
CA PHE A 398 13.45 9.27 6.89
C PHE A 398 13.62 8.24 5.76
N VAL A 399 14.07 7.03 6.10
CA VAL A 399 14.20 5.94 5.12
C VAL A 399 12.83 5.57 4.53
N TYR A 400 11.80 5.45 5.36
CA TYR A 400 10.46 5.12 4.92
C TYR A 400 9.87 6.16 3.95
N ILE A 401 9.89 7.45 4.30
CA ILE A 401 9.22 8.51 3.52
C ILE A 401 10.05 8.94 2.31
N PHE A 402 11.36 9.20 2.50
CA PHE A 402 12.18 9.85 1.48
C PHE A 402 12.94 8.87 0.58
N ILE A 403 13.03 7.60 0.97
CA ILE A 403 13.71 6.58 0.17
C ILE A 403 12.68 5.59 -0.36
N ILE A 404 12.07 4.81 0.54
CA ILE A 404 11.20 3.71 0.15
C ILE A 404 9.94 4.24 -0.54
N ALA A 405 9.15 5.08 0.13
CA ALA A 405 7.90 5.61 -0.43
C ALA A 405 8.14 6.41 -1.71
N LEU A 406 9.25 7.16 -1.80
CA LEU A 406 9.60 7.94 -2.99
C LEU A 406 9.84 7.05 -4.22
N ILE A 407 10.70 6.02 -4.10
CA ILE A 407 10.98 5.09 -5.21
C ILE A 407 9.72 4.31 -5.58
N MET A 408 8.97 3.87 -4.59
CA MET A 408 7.74 3.11 -4.82
C MET A 408 6.69 3.94 -5.53
N ALA A 409 6.55 5.21 -5.13
CA ALA A 409 5.66 6.14 -5.81
C ALA A 409 6.09 6.38 -7.25
N ARG A 410 7.39 6.52 -7.48
CA ARG A 410 7.95 6.65 -8.82
C ARG A 410 7.70 5.41 -9.68
N SER A 411 7.91 4.22 -9.14
CA SER A 411 7.68 2.96 -9.85
C SER A 411 6.21 2.76 -10.25
N THR A 412 5.25 3.21 -9.44
CA THR A 412 3.84 3.20 -9.82
C THR A 412 3.49 4.30 -10.82
N ALA A 413 3.98 5.52 -10.62
CA ALA A 413 3.66 6.68 -11.47
C ALA A 413 4.28 6.58 -12.88
N GLU A 414 5.53 6.13 -12.99
CA GLU A 414 6.24 5.97 -14.25
C GLU A 414 6.04 4.57 -14.85
N GLY A 415 6.22 3.55 -14.02
CA GLY A 415 6.25 2.16 -14.46
C GLY A 415 4.92 1.42 -14.33
N GLY A 416 3.85 2.08 -13.85
CA GLY A 416 2.51 1.51 -13.71
C GLY A 416 2.45 0.22 -12.89
N LEU A 417 3.42 0.01 -11.97
CA LEU A 417 3.43 -1.17 -11.11
C LEU A 417 2.24 -1.13 -10.15
N LEU A 418 1.39 -2.16 -10.25
CA LEU A 418 0.12 -2.28 -9.50
C LEU A 418 0.33 -2.72 -8.06
N MET A 419 1.32 -3.58 -7.86
CA MET A 419 1.66 -4.17 -6.59
C MET A 419 3.08 -3.75 -6.29
N THR A 420 3.19 -2.67 -5.53
CA THR A 420 4.47 -2.15 -5.08
C THR A 420 4.71 -2.66 -3.68
N GLU A 421 5.57 -3.68 -3.57
CA GLU A 421 6.22 -4.05 -2.32
C GLU A 421 7.71 -3.75 -2.37
N THR A 422 8.22 -3.24 -1.25
CA THR A 422 9.66 -3.12 -1.06
C THR A 422 10.21 -4.47 -0.63
N THR A 423 11.51 -4.59 -0.59
CA THR A 423 12.22 -5.81 -0.21
C THR A 423 13.02 -5.63 1.09
N PHE A 424 12.91 -4.47 1.73
CA PHE A 424 13.60 -4.15 2.97
C PHE A 424 12.82 -3.09 3.77
N ARG A 425 13.10 -3.00 5.07
CA ARG A 425 12.63 -1.92 5.97
C ARG A 425 13.78 -1.02 6.37
N GLY A 426 13.50 0.13 6.98
CA GLY A 426 14.56 1.00 7.51
C GLY A 426 15.50 0.28 8.49
N VAL A 427 14.96 -0.63 9.31
CA VAL A 427 15.77 -1.41 10.25
C VAL A 427 16.79 -2.32 9.56
N ASP A 428 16.49 -2.76 8.34
CA ASP A 428 17.39 -3.61 7.56
C ASP A 428 18.57 -2.79 7.00
N VAL A 429 18.41 -1.47 6.82
CA VAL A 429 19.52 -0.54 6.55
C VAL A 429 20.39 -0.39 7.80
N TYR A 430 19.79 -0.24 8.99
CA TYR A 430 20.53 -0.21 10.25
C TYR A 430 21.34 -1.50 10.48
N ARG A 431 20.74 -2.65 10.15
CA ARG A 431 21.35 -3.99 10.26
C ARG A 431 22.68 -4.13 9.51
N MET A 432 22.90 -3.33 8.47
CA MET A 432 24.18 -3.34 7.72
C MET A 432 25.35 -2.79 8.55
N PHE A 433 25.07 -1.94 9.55
CA PHE A 433 26.07 -1.27 10.36
C PHE A 433 26.15 -1.79 11.79
N ALA A 434 25.03 -2.26 12.35
CA ALA A 434 24.97 -2.77 13.71
C ALA A 434 23.92 -3.88 13.87
N PRO A 435 24.14 -4.86 14.77
CA PRO A 435 23.14 -5.89 15.07
C PRO A 435 21.86 -5.29 15.64
N THR A 436 20.68 -5.72 15.19
CA THR A 436 19.40 -5.13 15.62
C THR A 436 19.10 -5.27 17.12
N HIS A 437 19.70 -6.27 17.81
CA HIS A 437 19.52 -6.44 19.25
C HIS A 437 20.13 -5.30 20.09
N THR A 438 21.02 -4.48 19.53
CA THR A 438 21.61 -3.31 20.23
C THR A 438 20.61 -2.17 20.38
N LEU A 439 19.50 -2.16 19.62
CA LEU A 439 18.45 -1.15 19.71
C LEU A 439 17.72 -1.19 21.06
N GLY A 440 17.81 -2.30 21.79
CA GLY A 440 17.14 -2.47 23.07
C GLY A 440 15.63 -2.79 22.93
N PRO A 441 15.02 -3.30 24.01
CA PRO A 441 13.71 -3.95 23.93
C PRO A 441 12.56 -2.96 23.66
N ALA A 442 12.65 -1.71 24.13
CA ALA A 442 11.65 -0.69 23.86
C ALA A 442 11.56 -0.33 22.37
N ASN A 443 12.72 -0.09 21.73
CA ASN A 443 12.79 0.18 20.28
C ASN A 443 12.26 -1.00 19.48
N MET A 444 12.69 -2.22 19.81
CA MET A 444 12.26 -3.44 19.11
C MET A 444 10.75 -3.69 19.24
N THR A 445 10.15 -3.38 20.40
CA THR A 445 8.71 -3.51 20.61
C THR A 445 7.93 -2.54 19.73
N VAL A 446 8.28 -1.24 19.76
CA VAL A 446 7.63 -0.22 18.92
C VAL A 446 7.85 -0.51 17.43
N LEU A 447 9.05 -0.93 17.04
CA LEU A 447 9.38 -1.30 15.66
C LEU A 447 8.54 -2.49 15.17
N GLY A 448 8.26 -3.48 16.02
CA GLY A 448 7.33 -4.56 15.69
C GLY A 448 5.93 -4.08 15.32
N PHE A 449 5.41 -3.06 16.03
CA PHE A 449 4.15 -2.42 15.66
C PHE A 449 4.26 -1.63 14.35
N MET A 450 5.33 -0.85 14.17
CA MET A 450 5.49 0.01 12.98
C MET A 450 5.76 -0.79 11.71
N ASP A 451 6.52 -1.87 11.80
CA ASP A 451 6.76 -2.78 10.68
C ASP A 451 5.46 -3.42 10.21
N ALA A 452 4.64 -3.89 11.15
CA ALA A 452 3.36 -4.50 10.84
C ALA A 452 2.36 -3.50 10.26
N ALA A 453 2.33 -2.25 10.76
CA ALA A 453 1.36 -1.25 10.33
C ALA A 453 1.77 -0.49 9.05
N TRP A 454 3.04 -0.09 8.94
CA TRP A 454 3.50 0.91 7.96
C TRP A 454 4.69 0.48 7.11
N PHE A 455 5.76 -0.02 7.71
CA PHE A 455 7.05 -0.11 7.02
C PHE A 455 7.19 -1.34 6.13
N ARG A 456 6.44 -2.42 6.39
CA ARG A 456 6.63 -3.68 5.65
C ARG A 456 5.99 -3.69 4.27
N ASP A 457 4.71 -3.32 4.19
CA ASP A 457 3.88 -3.54 3.00
C ASP A 457 3.22 -2.23 2.58
N LEU A 458 3.53 -1.85 1.33
CA LEU A 458 3.32 -0.55 0.73
C LEU A 458 2.30 -0.59 -0.42
N ARG A 459 1.57 -1.70 -0.58
CA ARG A 459 0.66 -1.84 -1.72
C ARG A 459 -0.47 -0.82 -1.72
N GLY A 460 -0.86 -0.31 -0.55
CA GLY A 460 -1.78 0.82 -0.36
C GLY A 460 -1.08 2.17 -0.10
N LEU A 461 0.15 2.36 -0.59
CA LEU A 461 0.92 3.60 -0.40
C LEU A 461 0.15 4.81 -0.94
N VAL A 462 -0.32 5.68 -0.05
CA VAL A 462 -1.19 6.81 -0.42
C VAL A 462 -0.47 7.92 -1.21
N LEU A 463 0.87 7.98 -1.17
CA LEU A 463 1.66 8.96 -1.92
C LEU A 463 1.41 8.90 -3.44
N THR A 464 1.25 7.70 -4.01
CA THR A 464 0.93 7.51 -5.44
C THR A 464 -0.44 8.06 -5.80
N GLY A 465 -1.42 8.01 -4.90
CA GLY A 465 -2.76 8.53 -5.14
C GLY A 465 -2.83 10.06 -5.10
N PHE A 466 -1.87 10.72 -4.43
CA PHE A 466 -1.77 12.18 -4.42
C PHE A 466 -1.02 12.75 -5.63
N LEU A 467 -0.13 11.97 -6.24
CA LEU A 467 0.60 12.33 -7.46
C LEU A 467 -0.29 12.17 -8.69
#